data_AF-A0A7R9MSY1-F1
#
_entry.id   AF-A0A7R9MSY1-F1
#
_cell.length_a   1.000
_cell.length_b   1.000
_cell.length_c   1.000
_cell.angle_alpha   90.00
_cell.angle_beta   90.00
_cell.angle_gamma   90.00
#
_symmetry.space_group_name_H-M   'P 1'
#
loop_
_entity.id
_entity.type
_entity.pdbx_description
1 polymer ?
#
loop_
_entity_poly.entity_id
_entity_poly.type
_entity_poly.pdbx_seq_one_letter_code
_entity_poly.pdbx_strand_id
1 'polypeptide(L)'
;MITIKDELLRHSDQTVALVGWSRGAHLLPVRYRQAAANTETVGVWLAGYVQQMNLSIVGIEIWGIGHSLGAHVIGIAGRNSRAFARITGLDPAGPCFEKRKDTKELRKTDAPFVDVIHTDGYFPWIDPRDWISPVNHYGTLIPLGTIDFYPNYGYKQPGAIGLHIAGSHTRAIDLFIWSIANPGKFRTYELLDGVPEFEK
;
A
#
# COMPACT_ATOMS: atom_id res chain seq x y z
N MET A 1 -2.59 11.42 3.35
CA MET A 1 -2.05 11.03 4.68
C MET A 1 -2.46 11.99 5.80
N ILE A 2 -2.34 13.33 5.65
CA ILE A 2 -2.85 14.28 6.67
C ILE A 2 -4.35 14.03 6.95
N THR A 3 -5.12 13.80 5.90
CA THR A 3 -6.54 13.46 5.97
C THR A 3 -6.86 12.12 6.64
N ILE A 4 -6.02 11.09 6.46
CA ILE A 4 -6.20 9.79 7.14
C ILE A 4 -6.03 9.95 8.65
N LYS A 5 -4.99 10.67 9.07
CA LYS A 5 -4.72 10.95 10.49
C LYS A 5 -5.90 11.68 11.13
N ASP A 6 -6.44 12.70 10.47
CA ASP A 6 -7.59 13.46 10.99
C ASP A 6 -8.86 12.60 11.08
N GLU A 7 -9.07 11.66 10.15
CA GLU A 7 -10.21 10.74 10.21
C GLU A 7 -10.06 9.71 11.34
N LEU A 8 -8.87 9.11 11.47
CA LEU A 8 -8.56 8.15 12.53
C LEU A 8 -8.77 8.75 13.93
N LEU A 9 -8.29 9.98 14.15
CA LEU A 9 -8.42 10.68 15.43
C LEU A 9 -9.86 11.12 15.74
N ARG A 10 -10.74 11.19 14.74
CA ARG A 10 -12.18 11.46 14.96
C ARG A 10 -12.95 10.25 15.49
N HIS A 11 -12.44 9.03 15.27
CA HIS A 11 -13.18 7.79 15.52
C HIS A 11 -12.63 6.96 16.68
N SER A 12 -11.40 7.18 17.12
CA SER A 12 -10.87 6.53 18.33
C SER A 12 -9.77 7.34 19.01
N ASP A 13 -9.61 7.11 20.31
CA ASP A 13 -8.48 7.62 21.08
C ASP A 13 -7.25 6.76 20.81
N GLN A 14 -6.33 7.29 19.99
CA GLN A 14 -5.13 6.58 19.54
C GLN A 14 -4.02 7.56 19.21
N THR A 15 -2.78 7.06 19.19
CA THR A 15 -1.62 7.83 18.71
C THR A 15 -1.41 7.58 17.22
N VAL A 16 -1.35 8.66 16.43
CA VAL A 16 -1.02 8.58 15.00
C VAL A 16 0.34 9.20 14.73
N ALA A 17 1.30 8.39 14.29
CA ALA A 17 2.63 8.83 13.89
C ALA A 17 2.74 8.91 12.36
N LEU A 18 3.16 10.07 11.84
CA LEU A 18 3.39 10.28 10.40
C LEU A 18 4.86 10.08 10.06
N VAL A 19 5.17 9.10 9.21
CA VAL A 19 6.54 8.81 8.76
C VAL A 19 6.85 9.61 7.49
N GLY A 20 7.49 10.77 7.67
CA GLY A 20 7.92 11.62 6.55
C GLY A 20 9.27 11.21 5.98
N TRP A 21 9.30 10.78 4.71
CA TRP A 21 10.53 10.39 4.00
C TRP A 21 10.63 11.00 2.58
N SER A 22 9.97 12.13 2.37
CA SER A 22 9.81 12.79 1.06
C SER A 22 11.13 13.05 0.33
N ARG A 23 12.23 13.34 1.04
CA ARG A 23 13.56 13.53 0.42
C ARG A 23 14.07 12.28 -0.32
N GLY A 24 13.68 11.09 0.12
CA GLY A 24 14.02 9.83 -0.52
C GLY A 24 12.97 9.36 -1.54
N ALA A 25 11.73 9.88 -1.45
CA ALA A 25 10.60 9.46 -2.27
C ALA A 25 10.33 10.39 -3.48
N HIS A 26 10.39 11.71 -3.27
CA HIS A 26 10.07 12.72 -4.28
C HIS A 26 11.30 13.04 -5.13
N LEU A 27 11.71 12.06 -5.92
CA LEU A 27 12.77 12.22 -6.91
C LEU A 27 12.16 12.49 -8.29
N LEU A 28 12.97 13.04 -9.21
CA LEU A 28 12.58 13.16 -10.62
C LEU A 28 12.16 11.78 -11.17
N PRO A 29 11.22 11.68 -12.13
CA PRO A 29 10.73 10.40 -12.65
C PRO A 29 11.85 9.44 -13.12
N VAL A 30 12.91 9.97 -13.73
CA VAL A 30 14.10 9.22 -14.15
C VAL A 30 14.85 8.52 -12.99
N ARG A 31 14.56 8.91 -11.74
CA ARG A 31 15.12 8.36 -10.50
C ARG A 31 14.10 7.53 -9.71
N TYR A 32 12.96 7.13 -10.30
CA TYR A 32 11.97 6.30 -9.62
C TYR A 32 12.58 4.99 -9.08
N ARG A 33 13.47 4.35 -9.83
CA ARG A 33 14.20 3.15 -9.35
C ARG A 33 14.98 3.40 -8.05
N GLN A 34 15.52 4.61 -7.88
CA GLN A 34 16.19 5.01 -6.65
C GLN A 34 15.17 5.22 -5.52
N ALA A 35 14.03 5.86 -5.79
CA ALA A 35 12.96 6.02 -4.80
C ALA A 35 12.42 4.66 -4.33
N ALA A 36 12.24 3.71 -5.25
CA ALA A 36 11.89 2.32 -4.93
C ALA A 36 12.98 1.63 -4.12
N ALA A 37 14.27 1.79 -4.45
CA ALA A 37 15.36 1.23 -3.65
C ALA A 37 15.42 1.83 -2.23
N ASN A 38 15.13 3.13 -2.08
CA ASN A 38 15.11 3.81 -0.79
C ASN A 38 14.05 3.25 0.18
N THR A 39 13.02 2.55 -0.31
CA THR A 39 12.02 1.94 0.59
C THR A 39 12.65 0.93 1.54
N GLU A 40 13.69 0.22 1.11
CA GLU A 40 14.41 -0.72 1.97
C GLU A 40 15.13 -0.01 3.10
N THR A 41 15.89 1.05 2.79
CA THR A 41 16.59 1.85 3.81
C THR A 41 15.61 2.43 4.82
N VAL A 42 14.51 3.02 4.35
CA VAL A 42 13.50 3.64 5.23
C VAL A 42 12.77 2.57 6.05
N GLY A 43 12.41 1.44 5.45
CA GLY A 43 11.72 0.35 6.14
C GLY A 43 12.57 -0.29 7.23
N VAL A 44 13.87 -0.52 6.97
CA VAL A 44 14.81 -1.03 7.99
C VAL A 44 15.00 -0.03 9.12
N TRP A 45 15.17 1.25 8.81
CA TRP A 45 15.23 2.31 9.81
C TRP A 45 13.97 2.32 10.69
N LEU A 46 12.78 2.32 10.07
CA LEU A 46 11.51 2.32 10.79
C LEU A 46 11.33 1.06 11.66
N ALA A 47 11.80 -0.10 11.19
CA ALA A 47 11.76 -1.35 11.96
C ALA A 47 12.42 -1.21 13.33
N GLY A 48 13.58 -0.57 13.40
CA GLY A 48 14.30 -0.35 14.65
C GLY A 48 13.50 0.47 15.66
N TYR A 49 12.89 1.57 15.21
CA TYR A 49 12.04 2.41 16.06
C TYR A 49 10.79 1.66 16.54
N VAL A 50 10.11 0.95 15.65
CA VAL A 50 8.88 0.23 15.99
C VAL A 50 9.18 -0.93 16.95
N GLN A 51 10.29 -1.65 16.75
CA GLN A 51 10.73 -2.69 17.67
C GLN A 51 11.03 -2.12 19.07
N GLN A 52 11.72 -0.97 19.16
CA GLN A 52 11.97 -0.31 20.43
C GLN A 52 10.67 0.09 21.14
N MET A 53 9.68 0.64 20.42
CA MET A 53 8.37 0.97 21.00
C MET A 53 7.67 -0.27 21.56
N ASN A 54 7.65 -1.36 20.79
CA ASN A 54 7.03 -2.62 21.19
C ASN A 54 7.67 -3.23 22.45
N LEU A 55 8.97 -3.06 22.63
CA LEU A 55 9.69 -3.51 23.84
C LEU A 55 9.49 -2.57 25.03
N SER A 56 9.27 -1.28 24.80
CA SER A 56 9.23 -0.27 25.87
C SER A 56 7.83 0.00 26.40
N ILE A 57 6.80 -0.24 25.59
CA ILE A 57 5.40 0.07 25.91
C ILE A 57 4.64 -1.25 26.05
N VAL A 58 4.37 -1.65 27.29
CA VAL A 58 3.68 -2.91 27.58
C VAL A 58 2.28 -2.90 26.96
N GLY A 59 2.00 -3.92 26.15
CA GLY A 59 0.67 -4.12 25.53
C GLY A 59 0.34 -3.18 24.38
N ILE A 60 1.33 -2.49 23.80
CA ILE A 60 1.08 -1.66 22.61
C ILE A 60 0.67 -2.52 21.41
N GLU A 61 -0.40 -2.10 20.73
CA GLU A 61 -0.78 -2.63 19.42
C GLU A 61 -0.44 -1.63 18.33
N ILE A 62 0.31 -2.08 17.32
CA ILE A 62 0.82 -1.20 16.27
C ILE A 62 0.17 -1.56 14.94
N TRP A 63 -0.54 -0.59 14.34
CA TRP A 63 -1.12 -0.69 13.02
C TRP A 63 -0.31 0.15 12.01
N GLY A 64 0.26 -0.53 11.01
CA GLY A 64 0.99 0.12 9.92
C GLY A 64 0.06 0.38 8.74
N ILE A 65 0.06 1.61 8.20
CA ILE A 65 -0.69 1.95 6.99
C ILE A 65 0.30 2.57 6.00
N GLY A 66 0.40 2.02 4.80
CA GLY A 66 1.31 2.49 3.77
C GLY A 66 0.63 2.61 2.41
N HIS A 67 0.80 3.75 1.74
CA HIS A 67 0.31 3.98 0.37
C HIS A 67 1.45 3.92 -0.64
N SER A 68 1.21 3.34 -1.81
CA SER A 68 2.19 3.30 -2.91
C SER A 68 3.53 2.66 -2.45
N LEU A 69 4.67 3.30 -2.71
CA LEU A 69 5.99 2.92 -2.17
C LEU A 69 5.99 2.75 -0.63
N GLY A 70 5.16 3.52 0.08
CA GLY A 70 5.01 3.44 1.52
C GLY A 70 4.44 2.10 2.00
N ALA A 71 3.63 1.41 1.19
CA ALA A 71 3.15 0.06 1.52
C ALA A 71 4.33 -0.91 1.70
N HIS A 72 5.34 -0.81 0.84
CA HIS A 72 6.56 -1.61 0.93
C HIS A 72 7.45 -1.18 2.09
N VAL A 73 7.55 0.12 2.39
CA VAL A 73 8.25 0.60 3.60
C VAL A 73 7.67 -0.05 4.85
N ILE A 74 6.34 -0.04 4.99
CA ILE A 74 5.67 -0.65 6.15
C ILE A 74 5.84 -2.17 6.17
N GLY A 75 5.74 -2.85 5.02
CA GLY A 75 5.98 -4.30 4.93
C GLY A 75 7.41 -4.70 5.35
N ILE A 76 8.41 -3.93 4.90
CA ILE A 76 9.81 -4.10 5.30
C ILE A 76 9.98 -3.83 6.80
N ALA A 77 9.32 -2.80 7.35
CA ALA A 77 9.33 -2.54 8.78
C ALA A 77 8.70 -3.70 9.58
N GLY A 78 7.57 -4.23 9.08
CA GLY A 78 6.84 -5.38 9.60
C GLY A 78 7.70 -6.62 9.76
N ARG A 79 8.28 -7.12 8.67
CA ARG A 79 9.09 -8.35 8.70
C ARG A 79 10.33 -8.26 9.59
N ASN A 80 10.95 -7.08 9.68
CA ASN A 80 12.19 -6.90 10.43
C ASN A 80 11.93 -6.67 11.93
N SER A 81 10.84 -5.99 12.28
CA SER A 81 10.51 -5.71 13.69
C SER A 81 9.66 -6.79 14.35
N ARG A 82 8.81 -7.48 13.57
CA ARG A 82 7.76 -8.40 14.04
C ARG A 82 6.80 -7.77 15.08
N ALA A 83 6.70 -6.44 15.07
CA ALA A 83 5.97 -5.68 16.09
C ALA A 83 4.63 -5.11 15.60
N PHE A 84 4.32 -5.21 14.30
CA PHE A 84 3.03 -4.79 13.77
C PHE A 84 1.98 -5.87 13.98
N ALA A 85 0.84 -5.50 14.58
CA ALA A 85 -0.32 -6.37 14.72
C ALA A 85 -1.13 -6.45 13.42
N ARG A 86 -1.16 -5.34 12.67
CA ARG A 86 -1.82 -5.24 11.36
C ARG A 86 -1.03 -4.34 10.41
N ILE A 87 -1.07 -4.67 9.13
CA ILE A 87 -0.58 -3.79 8.06
C ILE A 87 -1.67 -3.60 7.01
N THR A 88 -1.97 -2.35 6.66
CA THR A 88 -2.84 -2.02 5.53
C THR A 88 -2.04 -1.42 4.38
N GLY A 89 -2.06 -2.08 3.23
CA GLY A 89 -1.47 -1.60 1.98
C GLY A 89 -2.50 -0.86 1.13
N LEU A 90 -2.31 0.44 0.91
CA LEU A 90 -3.16 1.25 0.05
C LEU A 90 -2.51 1.36 -1.33
N ASP A 91 -3.00 0.59 -2.28
CA ASP A 91 -2.54 0.48 -3.66
C ASP A 91 -1.00 0.39 -3.77
N PRO A 92 -0.39 -0.73 -3.29
CA PRO A 92 1.05 -0.91 -3.28
C PRO A 92 1.65 -0.74 -4.68
N ALA A 93 2.81 -0.09 -4.77
CA ALA A 93 3.40 0.24 -6.06
C ALA A 93 3.84 -1.02 -6.84
N GLY A 94 3.38 -1.17 -8.07
CA GLY A 94 3.80 -2.29 -8.94
C GLY A 94 5.22 -2.14 -9.49
N PRO A 95 5.57 -1.01 -10.13
CA PRO A 95 6.86 -0.85 -10.79
C PRO A 95 8.05 -1.01 -9.83
N CYS A 96 9.04 -1.82 -10.22
CA CYS A 96 10.22 -2.24 -9.45
C CYS A 96 9.99 -3.28 -8.34
N PHE A 97 8.74 -3.61 -8.02
CA PHE A 97 8.37 -4.59 -6.99
C PHE A 97 7.82 -5.87 -7.60
N GLU A 98 7.01 -5.81 -8.65
CA GLU A 98 6.47 -7.01 -9.27
C GLU A 98 7.54 -7.90 -9.94
N LYS A 99 7.29 -9.23 -9.97
CA LYS A 99 7.97 -10.21 -10.83
C LYS A 99 9.50 -10.31 -10.66
N ARG A 100 10.06 -9.94 -9.50
CA ARG A 100 11.48 -10.24 -9.18
C ARG A 100 11.57 -11.28 -8.05
N LYS A 101 12.62 -12.10 -8.07
CA LYS A 101 12.80 -13.18 -7.07
C LYS A 101 13.21 -12.66 -5.68
N ASP A 102 13.82 -11.48 -5.62
CA ASP A 102 14.38 -10.88 -4.38
C ASP A 102 13.66 -9.58 -3.95
N THR A 103 12.38 -9.44 -4.27
CA THR A 103 11.65 -8.18 -4.10
C THR A 103 11.46 -7.87 -2.62
N LYS A 104 11.62 -6.59 -2.29
CA LYS A 104 11.32 -6.02 -0.96
C LYS A 104 9.87 -5.52 -0.92
N GLU A 105 8.99 -6.13 -1.71
CA GLU A 105 7.55 -5.81 -1.76
C GLU A 105 6.86 -6.17 -0.45
N LEU A 106 5.65 -5.66 -0.24
CA LEU A 106 4.80 -5.99 0.91
C LEU A 106 4.37 -7.45 0.80
N ARG A 107 4.31 -8.18 1.92
CA ARG A 107 3.95 -9.60 1.96
C ARG A 107 2.91 -9.86 3.04
N LYS A 108 2.07 -10.86 2.80
CA LYS A 108 1.05 -11.33 3.74
C LYS A 108 1.60 -11.81 5.09
N THR A 109 2.91 -12.06 5.18
CA THR A 109 3.62 -12.52 6.38
C THR A 109 4.37 -11.41 7.11
N ASP A 110 4.22 -10.15 6.68
CA ASP A 110 4.87 -9.00 7.32
C ASP A 110 4.21 -8.60 8.64
N ALA A 111 2.96 -9.01 8.87
CA ALA A 111 2.22 -8.89 10.13
C ALA A 111 1.25 -10.08 10.27
N PRO A 112 0.68 -10.33 11.46
CA PRO A 112 -0.36 -11.34 11.65
C PRO A 112 -1.58 -11.16 10.74
N PHE A 113 -1.91 -9.91 10.41
CA PHE A 113 -2.95 -9.59 9.45
C PHE A 113 -2.50 -8.49 8.50
N VAL A 114 -2.56 -8.76 7.19
CA VAL A 114 -2.24 -7.79 6.14
C VAL A 114 -3.45 -7.64 5.24
N ASP A 115 -3.99 -6.44 5.12
CA ASP A 115 -5.10 -6.13 4.22
C ASP A 115 -4.68 -5.12 3.15
N VAL A 116 -5.05 -5.37 1.90
CA VAL A 116 -4.59 -4.55 0.77
C VAL A 116 -5.77 -4.06 -0.05
N ILE A 117 -5.74 -2.80 -0.48
CA ILE A 117 -6.73 -2.22 -1.39
C ILE A 117 -6.03 -1.90 -2.71
N HIS A 118 -6.42 -2.57 -3.79
CA HIS A 118 -5.88 -2.36 -5.14
C HIS A 118 -6.81 -1.46 -5.92
N THR A 119 -6.30 -0.38 -6.50
CA THR A 119 -7.13 0.60 -7.24
C THR A 119 -6.56 1.04 -8.58
N ASP A 120 -5.26 0.85 -8.81
CA ASP A 120 -4.56 1.29 -10.03
C ASP A 120 -3.56 0.24 -10.52
N GLY A 121 -4.03 -1.00 -10.68
CA GLY A 121 -3.24 -2.10 -11.21
C GLY A 121 -3.14 -2.14 -12.74
N TYR A 122 -2.39 -3.11 -13.28
CA TYR A 122 -2.05 -3.17 -14.70
C TYR A 122 -2.85 -4.18 -15.53
N PHE A 123 -2.82 -4.01 -16.85
CA PHE A 123 -3.45 -4.93 -17.80
C PHE A 123 -2.49 -6.07 -18.17
N PRO A 124 -2.87 -7.36 -18.05
CA PRO A 124 -1.94 -8.51 -18.14
C PRO A 124 -1.15 -8.64 -19.45
N TRP A 125 -1.56 -7.97 -20.53
CA TRP A 125 -0.94 -8.04 -21.85
C TRP A 125 0.19 -7.02 -22.09
N ILE A 126 0.44 -6.11 -21.13
CA ILE A 126 1.55 -5.15 -21.19
C ILE A 126 2.60 -5.59 -20.16
N ASP A 127 3.80 -5.95 -20.61
CA ASP A 127 4.88 -6.40 -19.73
C ASP A 127 5.40 -5.21 -18.90
N PRO A 128 5.34 -5.23 -17.56
CA PRO A 128 5.87 -4.16 -16.70
C PRO A 128 7.39 -3.99 -16.80
N ARG A 129 8.11 -4.87 -17.52
CA ARG A 129 9.53 -4.71 -17.87
C ARG A 129 9.77 -3.74 -19.03
N ASP A 130 8.74 -3.42 -19.82
CA ASP A 130 8.79 -2.45 -20.90
C ASP A 130 8.70 -1.00 -20.37
N TRP A 131 9.70 -0.60 -19.58
CA TRP A 131 9.87 0.77 -19.04
C TRP A 131 9.91 1.87 -20.12
N ILE A 132 9.98 1.50 -21.41
CA ILE A 132 10.07 2.42 -22.55
C ILE A 132 8.68 2.85 -23.05
N SER A 133 7.59 2.30 -22.50
CA SER A 133 6.20 2.70 -22.77
C SER A 133 5.58 3.27 -21.49
N PRO A 134 4.72 4.31 -21.53
CA PRO A 134 4.14 4.88 -20.31
C PRO A 134 3.40 3.76 -19.56
N VAL A 135 3.93 3.41 -18.39
CA VAL A 135 3.28 2.46 -17.49
C VAL A 135 1.94 3.08 -17.12
N ASN A 136 0.84 2.55 -17.65
CA ASN A 136 -0.51 3.11 -17.52
C ASN A 136 -1.13 2.92 -16.12
N HIS A 137 -0.31 2.58 -15.13
CA HIS A 137 -0.72 2.20 -13.77
C HIS A 137 0.44 2.44 -12.80
N TYR A 138 0.13 2.67 -11.52
CA TYR A 138 1.11 2.82 -10.44
C TYR A 138 1.04 1.68 -9.43
N GLY A 139 -0.16 1.16 -9.17
CA GLY A 139 -0.40 0.04 -8.27
C GLY A 139 -0.11 -1.33 -8.90
N THR A 140 -0.18 -2.37 -8.08
CA THR A 140 -0.12 -3.78 -8.52
C THR A 140 -1.49 -4.44 -8.48
N LEU A 141 -1.72 -5.48 -9.30
CA LEU A 141 -2.84 -6.42 -9.11
C LEU A 141 -2.40 -7.72 -8.43
N ILE A 142 -1.10 -7.91 -8.16
CA ILE A 142 -0.60 -9.12 -7.49
C ILE A 142 -1.12 -9.09 -6.04
N PRO A 143 -1.76 -10.17 -5.54
CA PRO A 143 -2.20 -10.23 -4.16
C PRO A 143 -1.00 -10.23 -3.23
N LEU A 144 -0.98 -9.28 -2.30
CA LEU A 144 0.10 -9.10 -1.32
C LEU A 144 -0.37 -9.33 0.12
N GLY A 145 -1.68 -9.38 0.36
CA GLY A 145 -2.29 -9.46 1.67
C GLY A 145 -2.64 -10.86 2.17
N THR A 146 -3.06 -10.91 3.43
CA THR A 146 -3.96 -11.96 3.96
C THR A 146 -5.32 -11.86 3.28
N ILE A 147 -5.78 -10.63 3.02
CA ILE A 147 -6.96 -10.31 2.22
C ILE A 147 -6.64 -9.15 1.29
N ASP A 148 -7.09 -9.24 0.04
CA ASP A 148 -6.87 -8.24 -0.98
C ASP A 148 -8.24 -7.80 -1.55
N PHE A 149 -8.50 -6.50 -1.51
CA PHE A 149 -9.72 -5.89 -2.01
C PHE A 149 -9.46 -5.23 -3.36
N TYR A 150 -10.33 -5.51 -4.33
CA TYR A 150 -10.23 -4.96 -5.69
C TYR A 150 -11.48 -4.14 -6.04
N PRO A 151 -11.68 -2.95 -5.43
CA PRO A 151 -12.75 -2.04 -5.84
C PRO A 151 -12.75 -1.81 -7.35
N ASN A 152 -13.87 -2.07 -8.01
CA ASN A 152 -14.00 -1.97 -9.46
C ASN A 152 -12.89 -2.76 -10.21
N TYR A 153 -12.62 -3.99 -9.74
CA TYR A 153 -11.57 -4.89 -10.26
C TYR A 153 -10.13 -4.36 -10.11
N GLY A 154 -9.93 -3.28 -9.33
CA GLY A 154 -8.61 -2.76 -8.98
C GLY A 154 -7.84 -2.05 -10.09
N TYR A 155 -8.50 -1.71 -11.20
CA TYR A 155 -7.86 -1.11 -12.38
C TYR A 155 -8.12 0.41 -12.51
N LYS A 156 -9.35 0.79 -12.90
CA LYS A 156 -9.69 2.18 -13.20
C LYS A 156 -10.89 2.61 -12.39
N GLN A 157 -10.67 3.60 -11.54
CA GLN A 157 -11.68 4.01 -10.57
C GLN A 157 -12.64 5.05 -11.15
N PRO A 158 -13.96 4.91 -10.90
CA PRO A 158 -14.95 5.89 -11.35
C PRO A 158 -14.62 7.31 -10.86
N GLY A 159 -14.76 8.30 -11.75
CA GLY A 159 -14.48 9.70 -11.44
C GLY A 159 -13.00 10.08 -11.37
N ALA A 160 -12.08 9.16 -11.68
CA ALA A 160 -10.73 9.55 -12.08
C ALA A 160 -10.79 10.16 -13.51
N ILE A 161 -11.02 11.47 -13.59
CA ILE A 161 -11.19 12.20 -14.86
C ILE A 161 -9.83 12.67 -15.39
N GLY A 162 -9.57 12.44 -16.69
CA GLY A 162 -8.37 12.90 -17.41
C GLY A 162 -7.22 11.89 -17.42
N LEU A 163 -6.13 12.23 -18.11
CA LEU A 163 -4.88 11.44 -18.27
C LEU A 163 -4.16 11.11 -16.95
N HIS A 164 -4.79 11.31 -15.80
CA HIS A 164 -4.19 11.21 -14.48
C HIS A 164 -4.42 9.80 -13.90
N ILE A 165 -3.54 8.87 -14.29
CA ILE A 165 -3.32 7.56 -13.64
C ILE A 165 -3.22 7.72 -12.10
N ALA A 166 -2.67 8.84 -11.65
CA ALA A 166 -2.65 9.25 -10.25
C ALA A 166 -4.02 9.23 -9.55
N GLY A 167 -5.13 9.49 -10.26
CA GLY A 167 -6.47 9.53 -9.66
C GLY A 167 -7.00 8.17 -9.23
N SER A 168 -6.74 7.12 -10.03
CA SER A 168 -6.99 5.74 -9.60
C SER A 168 -6.06 5.38 -8.45
N HIS A 169 -4.79 5.77 -8.52
CA HIS A 169 -3.81 5.44 -7.49
C HIS A 169 -4.12 6.05 -6.12
N THR A 170 -4.62 7.29 -6.10
CA THR A 170 -5.03 7.95 -4.86
C THR A 170 -6.38 7.45 -4.34
N ARG A 171 -7.18 6.75 -5.15
CA ARG A 171 -8.52 6.30 -4.74
C ARG A 171 -8.48 5.33 -3.56
N ALA A 172 -7.43 4.51 -3.42
CA ALA A 172 -7.28 3.66 -2.24
C ALA A 172 -7.27 4.47 -0.93
N ILE A 173 -6.71 5.69 -0.94
CA ILE A 173 -6.75 6.59 0.22
C ILE A 173 -8.18 7.05 0.49
N ASP A 174 -8.90 7.49 -0.54
CA ASP A 174 -10.27 7.99 -0.39
C ASP A 174 -11.23 6.90 0.10
N LEU A 175 -11.12 5.70 -0.46
CA LEU A 175 -11.92 4.55 -0.04
C LEU A 175 -11.61 4.14 1.39
N PHE A 176 -10.33 4.17 1.78
CA PHE A 176 -9.92 3.87 3.14
C PHE A 176 -10.48 4.89 4.14
N ILE A 177 -10.35 6.19 3.86
CA ILE A 177 -10.92 7.27 4.68
C ILE A 177 -12.45 7.09 4.79
N TRP A 178 -13.12 6.87 3.66
CA TRP A 178 -14.56 6.67 3.64
C TRP A 178 -14.99 5.47 4.48
N SER A 179 -14.20 4.38 4.49
CA SER A 179 -14.51 3.18 5.27
C SER A 179 -14.39 3.39 6.78
N ILE A 180 -13.49 4.28 7.24
CA ILE A 180 -13.41 4.69 8.66
C ILE A 180 -14.70 5.42 9.06
N ALA A 181 -15.13 6.38 8.24
CA ALA A 181 -16.35 7.16 8.50
C ALA A 181 -17.65 6.34 8.35
N ASN A 182 -17.61 5.25 7.58
CA ASN A 182 -18.78 4.43 7.22
C ASN A 182 -18.54 2.95 7.53
N PRO A 183 -18.38 2.58 8.82
CA PRO A 183 -18.03 1.23 9.21
C PRO A 183 -19.08 0.22 8.72
N GLY A 184 -18.60 -0.86 8.10
CA GLY A 184 -19.44 -1.92 7.57
C GLY A 184 -20.28 -1.52 6.35
N LYS A 185 -20.00 -0.41 5.68
CA LYS A 185 -20.71 -0.05 4.43
C LYS A 185 -19.93 -0.46 3.18
N PHE A 186 -18.61 -0.63 3.28
CA PHE A 186 -17.78 -1.16 2.20
C PHE A 186 -17.71 -2.70 2.31
N ARG A 187 -18.68 -3.39 1.69
CA ARG A 187 -18.82 -4.86 1.73
C ARG A 187 -18.86 -5.44 0.33
N THR A 188 -18.35 -6.66 0.20
CA THR A 188 -18.57 -7.51 -0.97
C THR A 188 -18.93 -8.92 -0.49
N TYR A 189 -19.68 -9.65 -1.32
CA TYR A 189 -19.92 -11.08 -1.17
C TYR A 189 -19.17 -11.90 -2.23
N GLU A 190 -18.53 -11.20 -3.18
CA GLU A 190 -17.74 -11.80 -4.24
C GLU A 190 -16.36 -12.16 -3.70
N LEU A 191 -16.00 -13.44 -3.83
CA LEU A 191 -14.67 -13.96 -3.55
C LEU A 191 -14.06 -14.36 -4.89
N LEU A 192 -12.85 -13.87 -5.14
CA LEU A 192 -12.12 -14.15 -6.37
C LEU A 192 -11.14 -15.30 -6.13
N ASP A 193 -11.10 -16.27 -7.03
CA ASP A 193 -10.13 -17.38 -7.03
C ASP A 193 -8.80 -16.93 -7.67
N GLY A 194 -8.31 -15.74 -7.31
CA GLY A 194 -7.07 -15.17 -7.82
C GLY A 194 -7.16 -13.67 -8.11
N VAL A 195 -6.22 -13.20 -8.93
CA VAL A 195 -6.23 -11.83 -9.46
C VAL A 195 -7.51 -11.65 -10.29
N PRO A 196 -8.26 -10.54 -10.15
CA PRO A 196 -9.46 -10.33 -10.93
C PRO A 196 -9.20 -10.49 -12.44
N GLU A 197 -9.94 -11.38 -13.08
CA GLU A 197 -9.97 -11.50 -14.54
C GLU A 197 -10.96 -10.48 -15.10
N PHE A 198 -10.60 -9.85 -16.21
CA PHE A 198 -11.53 -9.01 -16.95
C PHE A 198 -12.29 -9.92 -17.92
N GLU A 199 -13.59 -10.14 -17.69
CA GLU A 199 -14.44 -10.64 -18.78
C GLU A 199 -14.50 -9.57 -19.88
N LYS A 200 -14.35 -10.04 -21.13
CA LYS A 200 -14.13 -9.26 -22.35
C LYS A 200 -15.21 -8.23 -22.64
#